data_AF-A0A699Z595-F1
#
_entry.id   AF-A0A699Z595-F1
#
_cell.length_a   1.000
_cell.length_b   1.000
_cell.length_c   1.000
_cell.angle_alpha   90.00
_cell.angle_beta   90.00
_cell.angle_gamma   90.00
#
_symmetry.space_group_name_H-M   'P 1'
#
loop_
_entity.id
_entity.type
_entity.pdbx_description
1 polymer ?
#
loop_
_entity_poly.entity_id
_entity_poly.type
_entity_poly.pdbx_seq_one_letter_code
_entity_poly.pdbx_strand_id
1 'polypeptide(L)' 'MTAAEATVTQKVYLDVSLGGVPQGRIVLGVFGDVVPKTAANFVEL' A
#
# COMPACT_ATOMS: atom_id res chain seq x y z
N MET A 1 25.39 3.93 -3.69
CA MET A 1 23.96 4.25 -3.85
C MET A 1 23.16 3.22 -3.07
N THR A 2 22.99 3.41 -1.77
CA THR A 2 22.01 2.66 -0.98
C THR A 2 20.73 3.46 -1.06
N ALA A 3 19.70 2.95 -1.75
CA ALA A 3 18.37 3.55 -1.67
C ALA A 3 18.02 3.65 -0.19
N ALA A 4 17.76 4.87 0.31
CA ALA A 4 17.35 5.08 1.68
C ALA A 4 16.18 4.13 1.96
N GLU A 5 16.31 3.29 2.99
CA GLU A 5 15.25 2.37 3.40
C GLU A 5 14.01 3.22 3.71
N ALA A 6 13.06 3.26 2.77
CA ALA A 6 11.86 4.04 2.94
C ALA A 6 11.03 3.38 4.05
N THR A 7 10.82 4.09 5.15
CA THR A 7 10.03 3.58 6.27
C THR A 7 8.57 3.44 5.83
N VAL A 8 8.03 2.24 5.97
CA VAL A 8 6.59 2.00 5.78
C VAL A 8 5.85 2.73 6.89
N THR A 9 5.10 3.78 6.53
CA THR A 9 4.37 4.59 7.52
C THR A 9 2.94 4.10 7.71
N GLN A 10 2.35 3.51 6.67
CA GLN A 10 0.96 3.05 6.67
C GLN A 10 0.82 1.75 5.88
N LYS A 11 -0.23 0.98 6.14
CA LYS A 11 -0.56 -0.25 5.41
C LYS A 11 -1.99 -0.18 4.86
N VAL A 12 -2.17 -0.57 3.62
CA VAL A 12 -3.48 -0.70 2.97
C VAL A 12 -3.72 -2.16 2.55
N TYR A 13 -4.99 -2.54 2.45
CA TYR A 13 -5.41 -3.91 2.22
C TYR A 13 -6.25 -3.98 0.94
N LEU A 14 -5.84 -4.84 0.02
CA LEU A 14 -6.60 -5.11 -1.20
C LEU A 14 -7.07 -6.56 -1.19
N ASP A 15 -8.37 -6.74 -1.02
CA ASP A 15 -9.03 -8.05 -1.14
C ASP A 15 -9.33 -8.34 -2.61
N VAL A 16 -8.77 -9.44 -3.13
CA VAL A 16 -8.90 -9.82 -4.54
C VAL A 16 -9.86 -11.00 -4.67
N SER A 17 -10.81 -10.90 -5.60
CA SER A 17 -11.70 -12.01 -5.98
C SER A 17 -11.73 -12.18 -7.49
N LEU A 18 -11.82 -13.43 -7.95
CA LEU A 18 -11.94 -13.78 -9.37
C LEU A 18 -13.23 -14.59 -9.54
N GLY A 19 -14.15 -14.09 -10.36
CA GLY A 19 -15.46 -14.73 -10.54
C GLY A 19 -16.27 -14.86 -9.25
N GLY A 20 -16.10 -13.95 -8.29
CA GLY A 20 -16.75 -13.99 -6.98
C GLY A 20 -16.10 -14.92 -5.95
N VAL A 21 -15.04 -15.66 -6.32
CA VAL A 21 -14.27 -16.49 -5.39
C VAL A 21 -13.11 -15.70 -4.80
N PRO A 22 -13.03 -15.52 -3.46
CA PRO A 22 -11.92 -14.84 -2.82
C PRO A 22 -10.59 -15.56 -3.10
N GLN A 23 -9.58 -14.80 -3.54
CA GLN A 23 -8.23 -15.30 -3.86
C GLN A 23 -7.20 -14.88 -2.81
N GLY A 24 -7.59 -14.04 -1.86
CA GLY A 24 -6.76 -13.59 -0.75
C GLY A 24 -6.66 -12.08 -0.67
N ARG A 25 -5.76 -11.64 0.22
CA ARG A 25 -5.56 -10.24 0.56
C ARG A 25 -4.11 -9.84 0.32
N ILE A 26 -3.91 -8.78 -0.46
CA ILE A 26 -2.60 -8.15 -0.64
C ILE A 26 -2.47 -7.06 0.41
N VAL A 27 -1.36 -7.06 1.15
CA VAL A 27 -1.01 -6.01 2.11
C VAL A 27 0.06 -5.13 1.50
N LEU A 28 -0.26 -3.86 1.23
CA LEU A 28 0.70 -2.91 0.68
C LEU A 28 1.15 -1.94 1.77
N GLY A 29 2.47 -1.80 1.93
CA GLY A 29 3.07 -0.75 2.74
C GLY A 29 3.24 0.53 1.92
N VAL A 30 2.88 1.67 2.49
CA VAL A 30 2.97 2.99 1.84
C VAL A 30 4.00 3.86 2.56
N PHE A 31 4.83 4.57 1.80
CA PHE A 31 5.92 5.42 2.30
C PHE A 31 5.47 6.87 2.41
N GLY A 32 4.64 7.19 3.40
CA GLY A 32 4.07 8.53 3.57
C GLY A 32 5.12 9.63 3.81
N ASP A 33 6.27 9.30 4.40
CA ASP A 33 7.33 10.29 4.66
C ASP A 33 8.07 10.69 3.39
N VAL A 34 8.15 9.78 2.40
CA VAL A 34 8.85 10.02 1.14
C VAL A 34 7.91 10.66 0.11
N VAL A 35 6.65 10.21 0.07
CA VAL A 35 5.65 10.66 -0.91
C VAL A 35 4.30 10.97 -0.24
N PRO A 36 4.19 12.03 0.57
CA PRO A 36 3.04 12.26 1.45
C PRO A 36 1.71 12.44 0.71
N LYS A 37 1.70 13.19 -0.40
CA LYS A 37 0.47 13.43 -1.18
C LYS A 37 -0.02 12.16 -1.88
N THR A 38 0.89 11.40 -2.47
CA THR A 38 0.56 10.15 -3.15
C THR A 38 0.11 9.09 -2.15
N ALA A 39 0.79 9.00 -0.99
CA ALA A 39 0.43 8.08 0.06
C ALA A 39 -0.96 8.40 0.65
N ALA A 40 -1.26 9.68 0.91
CA ALA A 40 -2.58 10.09 1.40
C ALA A 40 -3.70 9.71 0.41
N ASN A 41 -3.53 10.03 -0.88
CA ASN A 41 -4.52 9.68 -1.90
C ASN A 41 -4.76 8.16 -1.99
N PHE A 42 -3.73 7.33 -1.80
CA PHE A 42 -3.83 5.88 -1.93
C PHE A 42 -4.40 5.20 -0.67
N VAL A 43 -4.38 5.88 0.48
CA VAL A 43 -4.95 5.38 1.74
C VAL A 43 -6.43 5.76 1.87
N GLU A 44 -6.87 6.87 1.26
CA GLU A 44 -8.26 7.35 1.34
C GLU A 44 -9.23 6.61 0.39
N LEU A 45 -8.71 5.98 -0.67
CA LEU A 45 -9.48 5.25 -1.69
C LEU A 45 -9.74 3.79 -1.32
#